data_AF-A0A445KIC4-F1
#
_entry.id   AF-A0A445KIC4-F1
#
_cell.length_a   1.000
_cell.length_b   1.000
_cell.length_c   1.000
_cell.angle_alpha   90.00
_cell.angle_beta   90.00
_cell.angle_gamma   90.00
#
_symmetry.space_group_name_H-M   'P 1'
#
loop_
_entity.id
_entity.type
_entity.pdbx_description
1 polymer ?
#
loop_
_entity_poly.entity_id
_entity_poly.type
_entity_poly.pdbx_seq_one_letter_code
_entity_poly.pdbx_strand_id
1 'polypeptide(L)'
;MNCRRLLYVVVWFNLCVACTFIQVSAGNASNFSKCWFPAIYNFGDSNSDTGAVFAAFTGVKPPNGISFFGSLSGRASDGRLIIDFMTEELKLPYLNAYLDSVGSNYRHGANFAVGGSSIRPGGFSPFPLGLQVAQFLLFKSRTNTLFNQLSNNRTEPPFKNSVPRPEDFSRALYTFDIGQNDLAFGLQHTSQEQVIKSIPEILNQFFQAVQQLYNVGARVFWIHNTGPIGCLPYSYIYYEPKKGNVDANGCVKPQNDLAQEFNRQLKDQVFQIRRKFPLAKFTYVDVYTAKYELISNARNQGDLQVPEVTKFRGMQCFWLST
;
A
#
# COMPACT_ATOMS: atom_id res chain seq x y z
N MET A 1 -42.05 -32.93 -58.75
CA MET A 1 -43.20 -33.41 -57.95
C MET A 1 -43.54 -32.37 -56.88
N ASN A 2 -44.74 -32.45 -56.29
CA ASN A 2 -45.42 -31.36 -55.58
C ASN A 2 -44.94 -31.07 -54.14
N CYS A 3 -45.37 -29.89 -53.62
CA CYS A 3 -45.65 -29.51 -52.22
C CYS A 3 -44.54 -29.66 -51.15
N ARG A 4 -44.10 -28.57 -50.47
CA ARG A 4 -44.77 -27.68 -49.48
C ARG A 4 -44.91 -28.26 -48.06
N ARG A 5 -44.22 -27.61 -47.08
CA ARG A 5 -44.68 -27.15 -45.73
C ARG A 5 -45.26 -28.23 -44.76
N LEU A 6 -45.32 -28.10 -43.42
CA LEU A 6 -45.18 -27.05 -42.38
C LEU A 6 -44.65 -27.78 -41.09
N LEU A 7 -44.28 -27.24 -39.91
CA LEU A 7 -44.33 -25.91 -39.28
C LEU A 7 -43.04 -25.68 -38.42
N TYR A 8 -43.13 -24.90 -37.33
CA TYR A 8 -42.09 -24.32 -36.48
C TYR A 8 -42.23 -24.72 -34.99
N VAL A 9 -41.10 -24.87 -34.28
CA VAL A 9 -40.78 -24.32 -32.93
C VAL A 9 -41.48 -24.88 -31.65
N VAL A 10 -40.84 -24.64 -30.49
CA VAL A 10 -41.20 -24.96 -29.07
C VAL A 10 -40.86 -26.39 -28.61
N VAL A 11 -40.18 -26.67 -27.48
CA VAL A 11 -39.20 -25.93 -26.61
C VAL A 11 -38.36 -27.00 -25.87
N TRP A 12 -37.12 -26.66 -25.48
CA TRP A 12 -36.24 -27.26 -24.46
C TRP A 12 -36.75 -28.46 -23.63
N PHE A 13 -35.93 -29.52 -23.52
CA PHE A 13 -35.37 -29.89 -22.19
C PHE A 13 -34.01 -30.61 -22.30
N ASN A 14 -33.29 -30.62 -21.17
CA ASN A 14 -31.86 -30.88 -21.00
C ASN A 14 -31.37 -32.33 -21.22
N LEU A 15 -30.03 -32.47 -21.29
CA LEU A 15 -29.20 -33.70 -21.19
C LEU A 15 -29.14 -34.59 -22.47
N CYS A 16 -28.01 -35.16 -22.90
CA CYS A 16 -26.60 -35.11 -22.45
C CYS A 16 -25.73 -34.48 -23.57
N VAL A 17 -24.64 -33.74 -23.35
CA VAL A 17 -23.49 -33.91 -22.42
C VAL A 17 -22.66 -35.18 -22.72
N ALA A 18 -21.95 -35.16 -23.85
CA ALA A 18 -20.86 -36.10 -24.15
C ALA A 18 -19.83 -35.50 -25.14
N CYS A 19 -18.54 -35.79 -24.91
CA CYS A 19 -17.49 -35.87 -25.92
C CYS A 19 -17.04 -34.63 -26.75
N THR A 20 -17.03 -33.42 -26.19
CA THR A 20 -16.15 -32.31 -26.67
C THR A 20 -15.32 -31.65 -25.56
N PHE A 21 -14.90 -32.43 -24.56
CA PHE A 21 -13.82 -32.00 -23.66
C PHE A 21 -12.49 -32.00 -24.42
N ILE A 22 -12.08 -30.83 -24.90
CA ILE A 22 -10.67 -30.58 -25.24
C ILE A 22 -9.89 -30.72 -23.93
N GLN A 23 -9.11 -31.79 -23.83
CA GLN A 23 -8.13 -31.92 -22.76
C GLN A 23 -7.03 -30.87 -22.97
N VAL A 24 -7.24 -29.68 -22.40
CA VAL A 24 -6.13 -28.81 -22.04
C VAL A 24 -5.29 -29.62 -21.07
N SER A 25 -4.18 -30.16 -21.55
CA SER A 25 -3.24 -30.88 -20.72
C SER A 25 -2.81 -29.95 -19.59
N ALA A 26 -3.06 -30.38 -18.35
CA ALA A 26 -2.60 -29.67 -17.17
C ALA A 26 -1.07 -29.80 -17.13
N GLY A 27 -0.39 -28.94 -17.90
CA GLY A 27 1.06 -28.80 -17.86
C GLY A 27 1.45 -28.59 -16.41
N ASN A 28 2.37 -29.44 -15.92
CA ASN A 28 2.73 -29.56 -14.51
C ASN A 28 2.61 -28.22 -13.80
N ALA A 29 1.70 -28.14 -12.82
CA ALA A 29 1.60 -26.98 -11.96
C ALA A 29 2.97 -26.82 -11.29
N SER A 30 3.79 -25.90 -11.85
CA SER A 30 5.16 -25.68 -11.41
C SER A 30 5.08 -25.44 -9.92
N ASN A 31 5.75 -26.28 -9.13
CA ASN A 31 5.58 -26.29 -7.68
C ASN A 31 6.00 -24.91 -7.14
N PHE A 32 5.02 -24.00 -7.02
CA PHE A 32 5.23 -22.61 -6.69
C PHE A 32 5.68 -22.58 -5.23
N SER A 33 7.00 -22.63 -5.04
CA SER A 33 7.65 -22.49 -3.75
C SER A 33 7.07 -21.27 -3.08
N LYS A 34 6.23 -21.49 -2.05
CA LYS A 34 5.43 -20.44 -1.42
C LYS A 34 6.35 -19.26 -1.12
N CYS A 35 5.99 -18.07 -1.62
CA CYS A 35 6.78 -16.86 -1.46
C CYS A 35 6.90 -16.54 0.04
N TRP A 36 7.97 -17.04 0.65
CA TRP A 36 8.18 -17.00 2.08
C TRP A 36 9.15 -15.88 2.40
N PHE A 37 8.66 -14.88 3.12
CA PHE A 37 9.45 -13.77 3.61
C PHE A 37 9.59 -13.95 5.13
N PRO A 38 10.81 -13.91 5.70
CA PRO A 38 11.00 -14.00 7.14
C PRO A 38 10.51 -12.75 7.87
N ALA A 39 10.46 -11.61 7.17
CA ALA A 39 10.16 -10.29 7.71
C ALA A 39 9.64 -9.34 6.63
N ILE A 40 8.97 -8.26 7.04
CA ILE A 40 8.60 -7.12 6.18
C ILE A 40 9.16 -5.82 6.75
N TYR A 41 9.81 -5.01 5.92
CA TYR A 41 10.23 -3.64 6.26
C TYR A 41 9.40 -2.66 5.45
N ASN A 42 8.47 -1.98 6.12
CA ASN A 42 7.51 -1.07 5.50
C ASN A 42 7.97 0.38 5.58
N PHE A 43 7.79 1.13 4.51
CA PHE A 43 8.03 2.56 4.38
C PHE A 43 6.78 3.18 3.76
N GLY A 44 6.40 4.39 4.16
CA GLY A 44 5.12 4.90 3.68
C GLY A 44 4.55 6.09 4.41
N ASP A 45 3.29 6.38 4.08
CA ASP A 45 2.45 7.33 4.77
C ASP A 45 1.36 6.67 5.64
N SER A 46 0.35 7.45 6.00
CA SER A 46 -0.85 7.09 6.77
C SER A 46 -1.68 5.93 6.18
N ASN A 47 -1.50 5.56 4.90
CA ASN A 47 -2.05 4.32 4.33
C ASN A 47 -1.45 3.05 4.96
N SER A 48 -0.29 3.15 5.61
CA SER A 48 0.45 2.02 6.19
C SER A 48 1.07 2.26 7.57
N ASP A 49 0.94 3.44 8.17
CA ASP A 49 1.43 3.75 9.53
C ASP A 49 0.69 2.91 10.61
N THR A 50 1.42 2.06 11.33
CA THR A 50 0.88 1.20 12.40
C THR A 50 1.05 1.75 13.83
N GLY A 51 1.53 2.99 13.99
CA GLY A 51 1.65 3.65 15.29
C GLY A 51 2.62 4.84 15.40
N ALA A 52 3.42 5.13 14.37
CA ALA A 52 4.50 6.11 14.41
C ALA A 52 4.01 7.55 14.67
N VAL A 53 2.92 8.01 14.06
CA VAL A 53 2.31 9.31 14.40
C VAL A 53 1.85 9.37 15.85
N PHE A 54 1.34 8.26 16.40
CA PHE A 54 0.87 8.22 17.77
C PHE A 54 2.04 8.26 18.76
N ALA A 55 3.12 7.52 18.49
CA ALA A 55 4.35 7.57 19.27
C ALA A 55 5.07 8.94 19.19
N ALA A 56 5.06 9.59 18.02
CA ALA A 56 5.75 10.87 17.79
C ALA A 56 4.97 12.10 18.29
N PHE A 57 3.65 12.11 18.13
CA PHE A 57 2.81 13.32 18.28
C PHE A 57 1.52 13.11 19.10
N THR A 58 1.30 11.93 19.68
CA THR A 58 0.03 11.50 20.34
C THR A 58 -1.22 11.66 19.47
N GLY A 59 -1.04 11.81 18.16
CA GLY A 59 -2.02 12.36 17.23
C GLY A 59 -3.02 11.37 16.63
N VAL A 60 -3.73 10.59 17.45
CA VAL A 60 -4.82 9.70 16.98
C VAL A 60 -6.08 9.90 17.82
N LYS A 61 -7.24 9.94 17.16
CA LYS A 61 -8.56 10.18 17.75
C LYS A 61 -9.55 9.08 17.33
N PRO A 62 -10.62 8.79 18.11
CA PRO A 62 -11.70 7.92 17.65
C PRO A 62 -12.30 8.38 16.31
N PRO A 63 -12.81 7.45 15.47
CA PRO A 63 -12.99 6.02 15.71
C PRO A 63 -11.75 5.16 15.44
N ASN A 64 -10.57 5.75 15.19
CA ASN A 64 -9.38 5.00 14.79
C ASN A 64 -9.01 3.88 15.78
N GLY A 65 -8.78 2.67 15.25
CA GLY A 65 -8.53 1.41 15.97
C GLY A 65 -9.72 0.74 16.66
N ILE A 66 -10.84 1.44 16.89
CA ILE A 66 -11.93 0.96 17.75
C ILE A 66 -12.60 -0.32 17.21
N SER A 67 -12.81 -0.41 15.89
CA SER A 67 -13.58 -1.50 15.26
C SER A 67 -12.85 -2.86 15.21
N PHE A 68 -11.52 -2.88 15.36
CA PHE A 68 -10.75 -4.14 15.34
C PHE A 68 -9.84 -4.33 16.57
N PHE A 69 -9.21 -3.27 17.06
CA PHE A 69 -8.28 -3.32 18.21
C PHE A 69 -8.97 -2.90 19.53
N GLY A 70 -10.25 -2.53 19.50
CA GLY A 70 -11.04 -2.13 20.68
C GLY A 70 -10.55 -0.85 21.38
N SER A 71 -9.56 -0.16 20.81
CA SER A 71 -8.81 0.95 21.42
C SER A 71 -8.07 1.74 20.33
N LEU A 72 -7.47 2.89 20.68
CA LEU A 72 -6.70 3.69 19.72
C LEU A 72 -5.44 2.92 19.28
N SER A 73 -5.44 2.43 18.04
CA SER A 73 -4.43 1.50 17.50
C SER A 73 -3.24 2.18 16.81
N GLY A 74 -3.12 3.50 16.93
CA GLY A 74 -2.11 4.31 16.26
C GLY A 74 -2.28 4.48 14.74
N ARG A 75 -3.23 3.77 14.11
CA ARG A 75 -3.49 3.75 12.66
C ARG A 75 -4.45 4.85 12.22
N ALA A 76 -4.38 5.26 10.95
CA ALA A 76 -5.37 6.14 10.31
C ALA A 76 -6.57 5.35 9.71
N SER A 77 -7.10 4.41 10.47
CA SER A 77 -8.28 3.60 10.17
C SER A 77 -8.95 3.15 11.48
N ASP A 78 -10.25 2.89 11.47
CA ASP A 78 -10.96 2.27 12.60
C ASP A 78 -10.56 0.80 12.85
N GLY A 79 -9.84 0.17 11.92
CA GLY A 79 -9.34 -1.19 12.04
C GLY A 79 -7.96 -1.41 11.42
N ARG A 80 -7.86 -2.49 10.63
CA ARG A 80 -6.64 -2.99 9.99
C ARG A 80 -6.29 -2.18 8.74
N LEU A 81 -4.99 -1.95 8.53
CA LEU A 81 -4.43 -1.40 7.29
C LEU A 81 -4.06 -2.51 6.30
N ILE A 82 -3.78 -2.14 5.04
CA ILE A 82 -3.36 -3.10 3.99
C ILE A 82 -2.15 -3.94 4.44
N ILE A 83 -1.21 -3.34 5.17
CA ILE A 83 -0.02 -4.01 5.71
C ILE A 83 -0.35 -5.07 6.80
N ASP A 84 -1.45 -4.89 7.54
CA ASP A 84 -1.94 -5.90 8.50
C ASP A 84 -2.50 -7.13 7.76
N PHE A 85 -3.27 -6.93 6.68
CA PHE A 85 -3.72 -8.03 5.82
C PHE A 85 -2.56 -8.74 5.09
N MET A 86 -1.53 -7.99 4.66
CA MET A 86 -0.33 -8.58 4.05
C MET A 86 0.46 -9.45 5.04
N THR A 87 0.47 -9.10 6.33
CA THR A 87 1.12 -9.93 7.36
C THR A 87 0.30 -11.17 7.70
N GLU A 88 -1.04 -11.10 7.69
CA GLU A 88 -1.93 -12.27 7.83
C GLU A 88 -1.69 -13.32 6.72
N GLU A 89 -1.72 -12.92 5.45
CA GLU A 89 -1.49 -13.81 4.30
C GLU A 89 -0.09 -14.44 4.31
N LEU A 90 0.94 -13.67 4.70
CA LEU A 90 2.31 -14.15 4.86
C LEU A 90 2.56 -14.93 6.16
N LYS A 91 1.56 -15.01 7.05
CA LYS A 91 1.61 -15.67 8.38
C LYS A 91 2.71 -15.10 9.29
N LEU A 92 2.85 -13.79 9.26
CA LEU A 92 3.72 -12.98 10.11
C LEU A 92 2.85 -12.22 11.14
N PRO A 93 3.40 -11.83 12.31
CA PRO A 93 2.72 -10.90 13.21
C PRO A 93 2.60 -9.51 12.56
N TYR A 94 1.61 -8.73 13.00
CA TYR A 94 1.48 -7.31 12.62
C TYR A 94 2.76 -6.53 12.98
N LEU A 95 3.13 -5.57 12.12
CA LEU A 95 4.36 -4.78 12.31
C LEU A 95 4.18 -3.71 13.39
N ASN A 96 5.05 -3.70 14.40
CA ASN A 96 5.22 -2.54 15.28
C ASN A 96 5.83 -1.36 14.50
N ALA A 97 5.43 -0.14 14.86
CA ALA A 97 6.08 1.06 14.34
C ALA A 97 7.48 1.18 14.96
N TYR A 98 8.47 1.59 14.17
CA TYR A 98 9.86 1.76 14.60
C TYR A 98 10.02 2.78 15.75
N LEU A 99 9.06 3.70 15.90
CA LEU A 99 9.03 4.68 16.99
C LEU A 99 8.38 4.13 18.28
N ASP A 100 7.73 2.95 18.24
CA ASP A 100 7.17 2.29 19.44
C ASP A 100 8.30 1.69 20.28
N SER A 101 8.36 2.08 21.56
CA SER A 101 9.43 1.65 22.48
C SER A 101 9.04 0.50 23.41
N VAL A 102 7.78 0.42 23.83
CA VAL A 102 7.31 -0.55 24.83
C VAL A 102 6.52 -1.67 24.16
N GLY A 103 6.94 -2.92 24.41
CA GLY A 103 6.26 -4.12 23.90
C GLY A 103 6.58 -4.50 22.45
N SER A 104 7.31 -3.65 21.71
CA SER A 104 7.62 -3.86 20.29
C SER A 104 8.44 -5.13 20.03
N ASN A 105 8.01 -5.90 19.03
CA ASN A 105 8.69 -7.10 18.56
C ASN A 105 9.08 -6.95 17.09
N TYR A 106 10.38 -6.81 16.84
CA TYR A 106 10.91 -6.57 15.50
C TYR A 106 11.45 -7.82 14.81
N ARG A 107 11.21 -9.02 15.36
CA ARG A 107 11.72 -10.30 14.85
C ARG A 107 11.33 -10.57 13.39
N HIS A 108 10.14 -10.13 13.02
CA HIS A 108 9.53 -10.31 11.70
C HIS A 108 9.42 -8.99 10.93
N GLY A 109 10.29 -8.02 11.25
CA GLY A 109 10.38 -6.75 10.54
C GLY A 109 9.99 -5.55 11.39
N ALA A 110 9.84 -4.41 10.75
CA ALA A 110 9.53 -3.14 11.41
C ALA A 110 8.87 -2.17 10.43
N ASN A 111 7.99 -1.30 10.93
CA ASN A 111 7.32 -0.30 10.12
C ASN A 111 7.92 1.10 10.34
N PHE A 112 8.41 1.72 9.27
CA PHE A 112 8.97 3.08 9.25
C PHE A 112 8.03 4.10 8.61
N ALA A 113 6.84 3.69 8.15
CA ALA A 113 5.82 4.60 7.66
C ALA A 113 5.32 5.53 8.78
N VAL A 114 4.99 6.76 8.42
CA VAL A 114 4.48 7.78 9.34
C VAL A 114 3.35 8.56 8.66
N GLY A 115 2.23 8.79 9.36
CA GLY A 115 1.12 9.58 8.83
C GLY A 115 1.54 10.95 8.28
N GLY A 116 0.96 11.34 7.15
CA GLY A 116 1.30 12.58 6.43
C GLY A 116 2.66 12.61 5.74
N SER A 117 3.44 11.53 5.76
CA SER A 117 4.77 11.48 5.12
C SER A 117 4.73 11.69 3.61
N SER A 118 5.66 12.51 3.14
CA SER A 118 5.98 12.74 1.74
C SER A 118 7.32 12.07 1.37
N ILE A 119 7.57 11.89 0.08
CA ILE A 119 8.88 11.48 -0.42
C ILE A 119 9.89 12.60 -0.18
N ARG A 120 9.52 13.84 -0.55
CA ARG A 120 10.33 15.05 -0.33
C ARG A 120 10.14 15.63 1.08
N PRO A 121 11.14 16.31 1.66
CA PRO A 121 10.98 17.08 2.89
C PRO A 121 10.03 18.29 2.70
N GLY A 122 9.42 18.75 3.79
CA GLY A 122 8.61 19.97 3.83
C GLY A 122 7.10 19.78 3.59
N GLY A 123 6.63 18.56 3.39
CA GLY A 123 5.19 18.21 3.39
C GLY A 123 4.57 18.21 4.80
N PHE A 124 3.40 17.59 4.95
CA PHE A 124 2.62 17.60 6.21
C PHE A 124 3.33 16.99 7.42
N SER A 125 4.28 16.08 7.19
CA SER A 125 5.02 15.36 8.23
C SER A 125 6.53 15.63 8.13
N PRO A 126 7.23 15.86 9.27
CA PRO A 126 8.68 16.02 9.30
C PRO A 126 9.45 14.69 9.11
N PHE A 127 8.76 13.59 8.78
CA PHE A 127 9.34 12.28 8.49
C PHE A 127 9.31 11.95 6.99
N PRO A 128 10.08 12.62 6.12
CA PRO A 128 10.15 12.28 4.70
C PRO A 128 10.77 10.89 4.49
N LEU A 129 10.56 10.28 3.33
CA LEU A 129 11.06 8.93 3.00
C LEU A 129 12.57 8.75 3.26
N GLY A 130 13.38 9.78 2.98
CA GLY A 130 14.82 9.75 3.27
C GLY A 130 15.15 9.59 4.76
N LEU A 131 14.34 10.14 5.66
CA LEU A 131 14.48 9.93 7.10
C LEU A 131 14.01 8.53 7.53
N GLN A 132 12.92 8.02 6.95
CA GLN A 132 12.46 6.65 7.19
C GLN A 132 13.53 5.61 6.80
N VAL A 133 14.21 5.81 5.65
CA VAL A 133 15.34 4.97 5.25
C VAL A 133 16.55 5.15 6.17
N ALA A 134 16.91 6.38 6.55
CA ALA A 134 18.01 6.61 7.50
C ALA A 134 17.76 5.93 8.87
N GLN A 135 16.50 5.94 9.35
CA GLN A 135 16.06 5.20 10.53
C GLN A 135 16.24 3.69 10.34
N PHE A 136 15.83 3.11 9.20
CA PHE A 136 16.08 1.70 8.88
C PHE A 136 17.57 1.34 8.85
N LEU A 137 18.42 2.20 8.28
CA LEU A 137 19.88 1.98 8.24
C LEU A 137 20.47 1.90 9.66
N LEU A 138 20.06 2.82 10.53
CA LEU A 138 20.46 2.84 11.94
C LEU A 138 19.92 1.62 12.71
N PHE A 139 18.65 1.28 12.51
CA PHE A 139 17.98 0.10 13.06
C PHE A 139 18.72 -1.19 12.69
N LYS A 140 18.99 -1.41 11.40
CA LYS A 140 19.70 -2.60 10.89
C LYS A 140 21.11 -2.74 11.46
N SER A 141 21.83 -1.62 11.59
CA SER A 141 23.17 -1.61 12.21
C SER A 141 23.12 -1.98 13.70
N ARG A 142 22.20 -1.38 14.46
CA ARG A 142 22.02 -1.63 15.90
C ARG A 142 21.53 -3.05 16.20
N THR A 143 20.54 -3.54 15.44
CA THR A 143 19.99 -4.89 15.62
C THR A 143 21.01 -5.98 15.30
N ASN A 144 21.81 -5.84 14.22
CA ASN A 144 22.91 -6.76 13.93
C ASN A 144 23.97 -6.76 15.05
N THR A 145 24.34 -5.58 15.57
CA THR A 145 25.32 -5.45 16.66
C THR A 145 24.82 -6.16 17.93
N LEU A 146 23.55 -5.90 18.30
CA LEU A 146 22.90 -6.52 19.44
C LEU A 146 22.78 -8.04 19.27
N PHE A 147 22.31 -8.53 18.11
CA PHE A 147 22.15 -9.96 17.84
C PHE A 147 23.47 -10.74 18.00
N ASN A 148 24.59 -10.15 17.55
CA ASN A 148 25.92 -10.74 17.70
C ASN A 148 26.38 -10.75 19.17
N GLN A 149 26.18 -9.66 19.92
CA GLN A 149 26.49 -9.60 21.36
C GLN A 149 25.68 -10.65 22.16
N LEU A 150 24.38 -10.76 21.90
CA LEU A 150 23.46 -11.71 22.54
C LEU A 150 23.73 -13.18 22.15
N SER A 151 24.59 -13.46 21.16
CA SER A 151 24.91 -14.82 20.71
C SER A 151 26.17 -15.42 21.35
N ASN A 152 26.96 -14.63 22.08
CA ASN A 152 28.21 -15.10 22.71
C ASN A 152 28.00 -15.72 24.11
N ASN A 153 26.88 -15.42 24.78
CA ASN A 153 26.51 -16.04 26.06
C ASN A 153 25.54 -17.20 25.82
N ARG A 154 25.80 -18.35 26.43
CA ARG A 154 25.09 -19.62 26.16
C ARG A 154 23.67 -19.70 26.71
N THR A 155 23.26 -18.77 27.57
CA THR A 155 21.88 -18.56 27.97
C THR A 155 21.22 -17.59 27.00
N GLU A 156 20.33 -18.08 26.14
CA GLU A 156 19.49 -17.26 25.24
C GLU A 156 18.84 -16.09 26.03
N PRO A 157 19.27 -14.84 25.84
CA PRO A 157 18.72 -13.72 26.58
C PRO A 157 17.33 -13.39 26.01
N PRO A 158 16.33 -13.04 26.85
CA PRO A 158 14.92 -13.01 26.43
C PRO A 158 14.63 -12.12 25.22
N PHE A 159 15.43 -11.07 25.02
CA PHE A 159 15.32 -10.13 23.90
C PHE A 159 15.81 -10.68 22.55
N LYS A 160 16.58 -11.77 22.50
CA LYS A 160 17.09 -12.33 21.22
C LYS A 160 15.97 -12.83 20.30
N ASN A 161 14.79 -13.12 20.85
CA ASN A 161 13.60 -13.50 20.08
C ASN A 161 12.75 -12.32 19.59
N SER A 162 13.00 -11.07 20.02
CA SER A 162 12.34 -9.87 19.48
C SER A 162 13.23 -9.03 18.54
N VAL A 163 14.49 -9.46 18.32
CA VAL A 163 15.46 -8.80 17.43
C VAL A 163 15.51 -9.52 16.07
N PRO A 164 15.57 -8.79 14.92
CA PRO A 164 15.81 -9.37 13.60
C PRO A 164 17.04 -10.28 13.54
N ARG A 165 17.02 -11.30 12.68
CA ARG A 165 18.25 -12.06 12.35
C ARG A 165 18.98 -11.37 11.19
N PRO A 166 20.33 -11.27 11.19
CA PRO A 166 21.08 -10.59 10.14
C PRO A 166 20.80 -11.11 8.70
N GLU A 167 20.52 -12.40 8.56
CA GLU A 167 20.19 -13.09 7.30
C GLU A 167 18.73 -12.89 6.83
N ASP A 168 17.87 -12.28 7.64
CA ASP A 168 16.49 -11.98 7.23
C ASP A 168 16.44 -10.71 6.36
N PHE A 169 17.31 -9.73 6.61
CA PHE A 169 17.31 -8.47 5.84
C PHE A 169 17.50 -8.67 4.33
N SER A 170 18.24 -9.68 3.89
CA SER A 170 18.44 -9.98 2.46
C SER A 170 17.28 -10.75 1.82
N ARG A 171 16.39 -11.32 2.66
CA ARG A 171 15.25 -12.17 2.27
C ARG A 171 13.90 -11.50 2.54
N ALA A 172 13.87 -10.40 3.29
CA ALA A 172 12.68 -9.67 3.67
C ALA A 172 11.99 -8.99 2.47
N LEU A 173 10.69 -8.74 2.62
CA LEU A 173 9.90 -7.92 1.72
C LEU A 173 10.04 -6.44 2.12
N TYR A 174 10.27 -5.55 1.16
CA TYR A 174 10.39 -4.11 1.38
C TYR A 174 9.20 -3.40 0.72
N THR A 175 8.26 -2.92 1.52
CA THR A 175 6.98 -2.37 1.05
C THR A 175 6.98 -0.83 1.07
N PHE A 176 6.33 -0.22 0.07
CA PHE A 176 6.22 1.23 -0.10
C PHE A 176 4.79 1.64 -0.46
N ASP A 177 4.19 2.55 0.32
CA ASP A 177 2.94 3.24 -0.02
C ASP A 177 3.09 4.74 0.33
N ILE A 178 3.50 5.55 -0.66
CA ILE A 178 3.88 6.95 -0.48
C ILE A 178 3.90 7.73 -1.81
N GLY A 179 3.71 9.05 -1.72
CA GLY A 179 3.70 9.99 -2.85
C GLY A 179 2.39 10.78 -2.95
N GLN A 180 1.32 10.23 -2.36
CA GLN A 180 0.01 10.90 -2.21
C GLN A 180 0.15 12.30 -1.60
N ASN A 181 0.92 12.41 -0.51
CA ASN A 181 1.12 13.67 0.21
C ASN A 181 1.96 14.68 -0.58
N ASP A 182 2.95 14.26 -1.39
CA ASP A 182 3.70 15.18 -2.27
C ASP A 182 2.76 15.85 -3.29
N LEU A 183 1.79 15.09 -3.84
CA LEU A 183 0.80 15.61 -4.77
C LEU A 183 -0.23 16.52 -4.07
N ALA A 184 -0.77 16.09 -2.92
CA ALA A 184 -1.77 16.85 -2.17
C ALA A 184 -1.19 18.15 -1.59
N PHE A 185 -0.01 18.10 -0.98
CA PHE A 185 0.69 19.29 -0.50
C PHE A 185 1.07 20.22 -1.66
N GLY A 186 1.52 19.67 -2.79
CA GLY A 186 1.80 20.43 -4.01
C GLY A 186 0.57 21.20 -4.50
N LEU A 187 -0.59 20.54 -4.59
CA LEU A 187 -1.84 21.17 -5.04
C LEU A 187 -2.34 22.30 -4.12
N GLN A 188 -2.03 22.25 -2.82
CA GLN A 188 -2.39 23.30 -1.87
C GLN A 188 -1.52 24.56 -2.00
N HIS A 189 -0.25 24.38 -2.38
CA HIS A 189 0.77 25.44 -2.33
C HIS A 189 1.24 25.94 -3.71
N THR A 190 0.87 25.27 -4.80
CA THR A 190 1.24 25.67 -6.17
C THR A 190 0.24 25.17 -7.21
N SER A 191 0.43 25.55 -8.49
CA SER A 191 -0.47 25.14 -9.57
C SER A 191 -0.28 23.67 -9.95
N GLN A 192 -1.33 23.01 -10.45
CA GLN A 192 -1.26 21.62 -10.94
C GLN A 192 -0.12 21.41 -11.96
N GLU A 193 0.15 22.40 -12.82
CA GLU A 193 1.26 22.38 -13.78
C GLU A 193 2.63 22.30 -13.08
N GLN A 194 2.83 23.06 -12.00
CA GLN A 194 4.04 23.01 -11.17
C GLN A 194 4.16 21.66 -10.44
N VAL A 195 3.04 21.09 -9.97
CA VAL A 195 3.07 19.74 -9.36
C VAL A 195 3.49 18.70 -10.40
N ILE A 196 2.92 18.70 -11.61
CA ILE A 196 3.32 17.81 -12.72
C ILE A 196 4.82 17.95 -13.03
N LYS A 197 5.33 19.19 -13.11
CA LYS A 197 6.75 19.49 -13.33
C LYS A 197 7.66 18.96 -12.20
N SER A 198 7.15 18.77 -10.99
CA SER A 198 7.91 18.22 -9.86
C SER A 198 7.93 16.68 -9.78
N ILE A 199 7.05 15.97 -10.49
CA ILE A 199 6.98 14.48 -10.46
C ILE A 199 8.33 13.81 -10.74
N PRO A 200 9.14 14.21 -11.75
CA PRO A 200 10.44 13.60 -12.00
C PRO A 200 11.43 13.76 -10.82
N GLU A 201 11.35 14.86 -10.09
CA GLU A 201 12.22 15.16 -8.94
C GLU A 201 11.78 14.34 -7.71
N ILE A 202 10.48 14.27 -7.45
CA ILE A 202 9.88 13.41 -6.41
C ILE A 202 10.30 11.95 -6.65
N LEU A 203 10.13 11.43 -7.86
CA LEU A 203 10.48 10.05 -8.18
C LEU A 203 11.99 9.79 -8.13
N ASN A 204 12.83 10.76 -8.51
CA ASN A 204 14.28 10.67 -8.33
C ASN A 204 14.66 10.48 -6.84
N GLN A 205 14.05 11.25 -5.93
CA GLN A 205 14.26 11.06 -4.48
C GLN A 205 13.74 9.69 -3.99
N PHE A 206 12.60 9.20 -4.50
CA PHE A 206 12.09 7.86 -4.21
C PHE A 206 13.09 6.75 -4.64
N PHE A 207 13.60 6.80 -5.87
CA PHE A 207 14.53 5.78 -6.35
C PHE A 207 15.93 5.89 -5.76
N GLN A 208 16.33 7.04 -5.23
CA GLN A 208 17.51 7.15 -4.36
C GLN A 208 17.31 6.39 -3.04
N ALA A 209 16.14 6.52 -2.39
CA ALA A 209 15.80 5.77 -1.18
C ALA A 209 15.79 4.25 -1.44
N VAL A 210 15.18 3.81 -2.55
CA VAL A 210 15.23 2.40 -3.01
C VAL A 210 16.67 1.93 -3.27
N GLN A 211 17.52 2.76 -3.88
CA GLN A 211 18.93 2.43 -4.14
C GLN A 211 19.75 2.32 -2.84
N GLN A 212 19.51 3.17 -1.84
CA GLN A 212 20.17 3.05 -0.52
C GLN A 212 19.84 1.71 0.15
N LEU A 213 18.56 1.30 0.14
CA LEU A 213 18.12 0.00 0.66
C LEU A 213 18.73 -1.18 -0.10
N TYR A 214 18.76 -1.10 -1.44
CA TYR A 214 19.43 -2.12 -2.27
C TYR A 214 20.93 -2.26 -1.92
N ASN A 215 21.63 -1.14 -1.76
CA ASN A 215 23.06 -1.13 -1.41
C ASN A 215 23.34 -1.84 -0.08
N VAL A 216 22.45 -1.74 0.92
CA VAL A 216 22.61 -2.41 2.22
C VAL A 216 21.99 -3.81 2.31
N GLY A 217 21.52 -4.35 1.18
CA GLY A 217 21.16 -5.77 1.04
C GLY A 217 19.70 -6.07 0.73
N ALA A 218 18.81 -5.09 0.59
CA ALA A 218 17.41 -5.35 0.23
C ALA A 218 17.28 -5.97 -1.18
N ARG A 219 16.44 -7.00 -1.36
CA ARG A 219 16.32 -7.75 -2.62
C ARG A 219 14.90 -7.91 -3.17
N VAL A 220 13.85 -7.78 -2.37
CA VAL A 220 12.46 -7.90 -2.86
C VAL A 220 11.68 -6.67 -2.44
N PHE A 221 11.24 -5.89 -3.43
CA PHE A 221 10.58 -4.60 -3.27
C PHE A 221 9.15 -4.67 -3.80
N TRP A 222 8.22 -4.07 -3.07
CA TRP A 222 6.79 -4.07 -3.34
C TRP A 222 6.29 -2.63 -3.26
N ILE A 223 6.01 -2.04 -4.42
CA ILE A 223 5.81 -0.60 -4.58
C ILE A 223 4.37 -0.37 -5.01
N HIS A 224 3.57 0.20 -4.11
CA HIS A 224 2.25 0.71 -4.43
C HIS A 224 2.37 1.97 -5.30
N ASN A 225 1.37 2.19 -6.15
CA ASN A 225 1.13 3.48 -6.78
C ASN A 225 0.14 4.30 -5.94
N THR A 226 0.00 5.60 -6.24
CA THR A 226 -0.92 6.48 -5.52
C THR A 226 -2.37 6.09 -5.79
N GLY A 227 -3.24 6.15 -4.77
CA GLY A 227 -4.68 5.97 -4.95
C GLY A 227 -5.34 7.08 -5.77
N PRO A 228 -6.64 6.97 -6.10
CA PRO A 228 -7.37 8.01 -6.82
C PRO A 228 -7.65 9.21 -5.91
N ILE A 229 -6.66 10.11 -5.77
CA ILE A 229 -6.71 11.23 -4.80
C ILE A 229 -7.88 12.19 -5.04
N GLY A 230 -8.40 12.29 -6.28
CA GLY A 230 -9.59 13.09 -6.58
C GLY A 230 -10.88 12.53 -5.99
N CYS A 231 -10.90 11.25 -5.58
CA CYS A 231 -12.03 10.61 -4.92
C CYS A 231 -12.06 10.80 -3.40
N LEU A 232 -11.07 11.50 -2.82
CA LEU A 232 -11.00 11.70 -1.38
C LEU A 232 -12.07 12.71 -0.90
N PRO A 233 -12.71 12.49 0.27
CA PRO A 233 -13.57 13.50 0.90
C PRO A 233 -12.83 14.82 1.13
N TYR A 234 -11.53 14.78 1.41
CA TYR A 234 -10.65 15.95 1.42
C TYR A 234 -10.82 16.80 0.15
N SER A 235 -10.71 16.17 -1.03
CA SER A 235 -10.81 16.85 -2.31
C SER A 235 -12.21 17.36 -2.62
N TYR A 236 -13.25 16.70 -2.11
CA TYR A 236 -14.60 17.26 -2.16
C TYR A 236 -14.72 18.52 -1.30
N ILE A 237 -14.25 18.46 -0.05
CA ILE A 237 -14.43 19.52 0.96
C ILE A 237 -13.60 20.77 0.64
N TYR A 238 -12.36 20.62 0.18
CA TYR A 238 -11.40 21.73 0.06
C TYR A 238 -11.18 22.25 -1.38
N TYR A 239 -11.65 21.55 -2.42
CA TYR A 239 -11.51 22.00 -3.82
C TYR A 239 -12.84 22.35 -4.52
N GLU A 240 -13.97 22.29 -3.81
CA GLU A 240 -15.33 22.61 -4.29
C GLU A 240 -15.63 22.10 -5.72
N PRO A 241 -16.07 20.84 -5.89
CA PRO A 241 -16.31 20.27 -7.21
C PRO A 241 -17.30 21.12 -8.04
N LYS A 242 -16.80 21.65 -9.16
CA LYS A 242 -17.51 22.55 -10.07
C LYS A 242 -18.12 21.73 -11.21
N LYS A 243 -19.28 22.15 -11.72
CA LYS A 243 -19.98 21.46 -12.80
C LYS A 243 -19.05 21.29 -14.03
N GLY A 244 -18.60 20.05 -14.27
CA GLY A 244 -17.64 19.70 -15.33
C GLY A 244 -16.21 19.36 -14.88
N ASN A 245 -15.87 19.47 -13.59
CA ASN A 245 -14.55 19.05 -13.06
C ASN A 245 -14.55 17.68 -12.33
N VAL A 246 -15.69 16.99 -12.27
CA VAL A 246 -15.83 15.65 -11.69
C VAL A 246 -16.09 14.58 -12.75
N ASP A 247 -15.67 13.35 -12.47
CA ASP A 247 -16.00 12.16 -13.26
C ASP A 247 -17.36 11.54 -12.88
N ALA A 248 -17.73 10.43 -13.52
CA ALA A 248 -19.00 9.74 -13.32
C ALA A 248 -19.18 9.14 -11.90
N ASN A 249 -18.10 9.01 -11.13
CA ASN A 249 -18.13 8.57 -9.74
C ASN A 249 -18.11 9.74 -8.74
N GLY A 250 -18.13 10.98 -9.23
CA GLY A 250 -18.07 12.20 -8.42
C GLY A 250 -16.67 12.62 -8.01
N CYS A 251 -15.61 11.94 -8.48
CA CYS A 251 -14.24 12.27 -8.11
C CYS A 251 -13.71 13.46 -8.91
N VAL A 252 -12.90 14.32 -8.27
CA VAL A 252 -12.29 15.52 -8.88
C VAL A 252 -11.28 15.12 -9.96
N LYS A 253 -11.70 15.17 -11.22
CA LYS A 253 -10.97 14.60 -12.37
C LYS A 253 -9.54 15.15 -12.50
N PRO A 254 -9.25 16.46 -12.42
CA PRO A 254 -7.88 16.96 -12.59
C PRO A 254 -6.87 16.42 -11.56
N GLN A 255 -7.34 16.03 -10.36
CA GLN A 255 -6.50 15.42 -9.34
C GLN A 255 -6.30 13.92 -9.59
N ASN A 256 -7.33 13.21 -10.10
CA ASN A 256 -7.17 11.84 -10.58
C ASN A 256 -6.21 11.77 -11.79
N ASP A 257 -6.29 12.72 -12.72
CA ASP A 257 -5.37 12.86 -13.85
C ASP A 257 -3.90 13.04 -13.36
N LEU A 258 -3.69 13.85 -12.33
CA LEU A 258 -2.39 14.06 -11.69
C LEU A 258 -1.83 12.78 -11.05
N ALA A 259 -2.66 12.05 -10.29
CA ALA A 259 -2.27 10.77 -9.70
C ALA A 259 -1.94 9.72 -10.78
N GLN A 260 -2.72 9.66 -11.87
CA GLN A 260 -2.43 8.77 -13.01
C GLN A 260 -1.09 9.10 -13.68
N GLU A 261 -0.75 10.38 -13.86
CA GLU A 261 0.54 10.79 -14.44
C GLU A 261 1.74 10.45 -13.52
N PHE A 262 1.60 10.65 -12.19
CA PHE A 262 2.59 10.18 -11.22
C PHE A 262 2.76 8.65 -11.30
N ASN A 263 1.64 7.93 -11.31
CA ASN A 263 1.61 6.46 -11.36
C ASN A 263 2.23 5.93 -12.66
N ARG A 264 2.02 6.60 -13.79
CA ARG A 264 2.66 6.29 -15.08
C ARG A 264 4.17 6.44 -14.99
N GLN A 265 4.67 7.61 -14.55
CA GLN A 265 6.12 7.84 -14.42
C GLN A 265 6.77 6.89 -13.40
N LEU A 266 6.10 6.59 -12.29
CA LEU A 266 6.54 5.59 -11.31
C LEU A 266 6.68 4.20 -11.96
N LYS A 267 5.66 3.76 -12.70
CA LYS A 267 5.65 2.47 -13.42
C LYS A 267 6.81 2.38 -14.42
N ASP A 268 7.01 3.42 -15.22
CA ASP A 268 8.10 3.51 -16.20
C ASP A 268 9.47 3.43 -15.52
N GLN A 269 9.67 4.12 -14.40
CA GLN A 269 10.92 4.05 -13.64
C GLN A 269 11.12 2.70 -12.93
N VAL A 270 10.06 2.03 -12.44
CA VAL A 270 10.17 0.63 -11.95
C VAL A 270 10.64 -0.32 -13.07
N PHE A 271 10.17 -0.16 -14.31
CA PHE A 271 10.70 -0.92 -15.45
C PHE A 271 12.17 -0.60 -15.75
N GLN A 272 12.62 0.63 -15.55
CA GLN A 272 14.04 1.00 -15.69
C GLN A 272 14.91 0.37 -14.59
N ILE A 273 14.54 0.52 -13.31
CA ILE A 273 15.38 0.04 -12.20
C ILE A 273 15.45 -1.49 -12.08
N ARG A 274 14.44 -2.23 -12.58
CA ARG A 274 14.50 -3.69 -12.76
C ARG A 274 15.70 -4.15 -13.62
N ARG A 275 16.17 -3.30 -14.56
CA ARG A 275 17.37 -3.56 -15.37
C ARG A 275 18.65 -3.07 -14.68
N LYS A 276 18.58 -1.98 -13.91
CA LYS A 276 19.70 -1.40 -13.14
C LYS A 276 20.15 -2.30 -11.97
N PHE A 277 19.22 -3.03 -11.36
CA PHE A 277 19.45 -3.83 -10.16
C PHE A 277 19.05 -5.31 -10.37
N PRO A 278 19.77 -6.08 -11.21
CA PRO A 278 19.36 -7.43 -11.63
C PRO A 278 19.30 -8.46 -10.49
N LEU A 279 19.99 -8.20 -9.37
CA LEU A 279 19.93 -9.03 -8.16
C LEU A 279 18.65 -8.84 -7.33
N ALA A 280 17.81 -7.86 -7.67
CA ALA A 280 16.57 -7.55 -6.95
C ALA A 280 15.32 -7.79 -7.81
N LYS A 281 14.19 -8.00 -7.13
CA LYS A 281 12.86 -8.10 -7.72
C LYS A 281 12.03 -6.90 -7.26
N PHE A 282 11.33 -6.27 -8.19
CA PHE A 282 10.49 -5.11 -7.94
C PHE A 282 9.09 -5.40 -8.47
N THR A 283 8.10 -5.46 -7.58
CA THR A 283 6.68 -5.54 -7.91
C THR A 283 6.12 -4.13 -7.89
N TYR A 284 5.47 -3.71 -8.97
CA TYR A 284 4.62 -2.52 -9.03
C TYR A 284 3.18 -2.99 -8.81
N VAL A 285 2.44 -2.29 -7.95
CA VAL A 285 1.09 -2.67 -7.51
C VAL A 285 0.12 -1.54 -7.84
N ASP A 286 -0.94 -1.87 -8.57
CA ASP A 286 -1.92 -0.89 -9.05
C ASP A 286 -3.06 -0.67 -8.05
N VAL A 287 -2.72 -0.03 -6.94
CA VAL A 287 -3.65 0.40 -5.88
C VAL A 287 -4.62 1.47 -6.39
N TYR A 288 -4.24 2.29 -7.37
CA TYR A 288 -5.16 3.21 -8.05
C TYR A 288 -6.35 2.45 -8.62
N THR A 289 -6.09 1.48 -9.50
CA THR A 289 -7.14 0.75 -10.21
C THR A 289 -8.01 -0.02 -9.22
N ALA A 290 -7.42 -0.74 -8.27
CA ALA A 290 -8.17 -1.47 -7.25
C ALA A 290 -9.07 -0.56 -6.38
N LYS A 291 -8.57 0.60 -5.90
CA LYS A 291 -9.39 1.54 -5.12
C LYS A 291 -10.49 2.19 -5.98
N TYR A 292 -10.22 2.51 -7.25
CA TYR A 292 -11.20 3.13 -8.16
C TYR A 292 -12.29 2.14 -8.62
N GLU A 293 -11.96 0.86 -8.82
CA GLU A 293 -12.93 -0.21 -9.10
C GLU A 293 -13.88 -0.44 -7.93
N LEU A 294 -13.38 -0.40 -6.69
CA LEU A 294 -14.21 -0.48 -5.48
C LEU A 294 -15.17 0.72 -5.35
N ILE A 295 -14.69 1.94 -5.63
CA ILE A 295 -15.53 3.15 -5.62
C ILE A 295 -16.65 3.06 -6.67
N SER A 296 -16.29 2.76 -7.93
CA SER A 296 -17.25 2.71 -9.04
C SER A 296 -18.27 1.57 -8.92
N ASN A 297 -17.93 0.49 -8.23
CA ASN A 297 -18.84 -0.62 -7.96
C ASN A 297 -19.47 -0.59 -6.56
N ALA A 298 -19.35 0.50 -5.79
CA ALA A 298 -19.71 0.52 -4.36
C ALA A 298 -21.11 -0.01 -4.06
N ARG A 299 -22.11 0.30 -4.90
CA ARG A 299 -23.51 -0.19 -4.78
C ARG A 299 -23.67 -1.71 -4.85
N ASN A 300 -22.67 -2.43 -5.34
CA ASN A 300 -22.68 -3.88 -5.54
C ASN A 300 -21.84 -4.64 -4.49
N GLN A 301 -21.17 -3.93 -3.58
CA GLN A 301 -20.19 -4.49 -2.61
C GLN A 301 -20.78 -4.61 -1.18
N GLY A 302 -22.10 -4.77 -1.07
CA GLY A 302 -22.84 -4.71 0.20
C GLY A 302 -23.23 -3.28 0.61
N ASP A 303 -23.55 -3.06 1.89
CA ASP A 303 -23.96 -1.76 2.45
C ASP A 303 -22.80 -0.75 2.58
N LEU A 304 -22.04 -0.54 1.50
CA LEU A 304 -21.33 0.71 1.30
C LEU A 304 -22.36 1.82 1.07
N GLN A 305 -22.91 2.34 2.17
CA GLN A 305 -23.52 3.65 2.19
C GLN A 305 -22.46 4.68 1.79
N VAL A 306 -22.33 4.98 0.51
CA VAL A 306 -21.72 6.23 0.07
C VAL A 306 -22.65 7.33 0.57
N PRO A 307 -22.27 8.14 1.58
CA PRO A 307 -23.21 9.09 2.15
C PRO A 307 -23.60 10.11 1.10
N GLU A 308 -24.85 10.56 1.13
CA GLU A 308 -25.12 11.90 0.61
C GLU A 308 -24.19 12.87 1.34
N VAL A 309 -23.47 13.70 0.57
CA VAL A 309 -22.48 14.68 1.04
C VAL A 309 -23.00 15.57 2.17
N THR A 310 -24.31 15.75 2.24
CA THR A 310 -25.04 16.48 3.30
C THR A 310 -25.01 15.83 4.68
N LYS A 311 -24.47 14.60 4.86
CA LYS A 311 -24.43 13.86 6.13
C LYS A 311 -23.02 13.42 6.59
N PHE A 312 -22.01 14.27 6.41
CA PHE A 312 -20.68 14.09 7.04
C PHE A 312 -20.71 14.26 8.58
N ARG A 313 -21.23 13.24 9.30
CA ARG A 313 -21.11 13.09 10.76
C ARG A 313 -20.86 11.65 11.25
N GLY A 314 -20.63 10.68 10.35
CA GLY A 314 -20.49 9.26 10.73
C GLY A 314 -19.35 8.48 10.06
N MET A 315 -19.08 8.68 8.76
CA MET A 315 -18.09 7.85 8.05
C MET A 315 -16.69 8.46 8.07
N GLN A 316 -15.98 8.17 9.16
CA GLN A 316 -14.60 8.58 9.39
C GLN A 316 -13.56 7.50 9.02
N CYS A 317 -14.02 6.27 8.73
CA CYS A 317 -13.23 5.04 8.85
C CYS A 317 -12.30 4.66 7.69
N PHE A 318 -12.55 5.16 6.47
CA PHE A 318 -11.91 4.64 5.24
C PHE A 318 -11.08 5.67 4.45
N TRP A 319 -11.17 6.96 4.80
CA TRP A 319 -10.73 8.06 3.92
C TRP A 319 -10.11 9.28 4.63
N LEU A 320 -9.76 9.17 5.91
CA LEU A 320 -9.10 10.25 6.68
C LEU A 320 -7.65 9.91 7.05
N SER A 321 -6.97 9.28 6.09
CA SER A 321 -5.52 9.05 6.05
C SER A 321 -4.78 10.15 5.27
N THR A 322 -5.34 11.36 5.24
CA THR A 322 -4.73 12.63 4.76
C THR A 322 -4.88 13.72 5.79
#